data_AF-A0A1G5PF67-F1
#
_entry.id   AF-A0A1G5PF67-F1
#
_cell.length_a   1.000
_cell.length_b   1.000
_cell.length_c   1.000
_cell.angle_alpha   90.00
_cell.angle_beta   90.00
_cell.angle_gamma   90.00
#
_symmetry.space_group_name_H-M   'P 1'
#
loop_
_entity.id
_entity.type
_entity.pdbx_description
1 polymer ?
#
loop_
_entity_poly.entity_id
_entity_poly.type
_entity_poly.pdbx_seq_one_letter_code
_entity_poly.pdbx_strand_id
1 'polypeptide(L)'
;NINHEWLCQNVPMDKKVLRLWLKAGVIDRRHFMATEAGTPQGGIISPCLANATLNGLEKQLKGHLARKLAGTNADTPRVHVVRYADDFIITAATKELLTDEVIPWVEQFLSIRGVSLSQEKTQITHILQGFDFLGWNFRKYVPKSPYRRTKLFTKPSKKNISTFYRKVRDIVRSSGALTQEELIGRLNPVLRGWAQYHSQAVAKATFKKLDNLIFWLLRRWAKRRHPKKLATWSWNKYFHSIGGRKQVFAHPYRGKKGERKYRELYELAKTVIKRQKRLSGGYHPYDAALEQKWEKLRVQRMQHKLRFRKQILSLYRRQKGNCALCGHAITRETGWDDHHVIRRVDGGKDTLKNRVLLHPNCHSLIHSQRKQVTLRHSGL
;
A
#
# COMPACT_ATOMS: atom_id res chain seq x y z
N ASN A 1 -16.11 7.05 -19.57
CA ASN A 1 -17.16 8.01 -19.17
C ASN A 1 -16.63 9.39 -18.81
N ILE A 2 -15.41 9.56 -18.29
CA ILE A 2 -14.88 10.90 -17.96
C ILE A 2 -15.04 11.87 -19.16
N ASN A 3 -15.61 13.04 -18.90
CA ASN A 3 -15.81 14.10 -19.89
C ASN A 3 -14.45 14.69 -20.34
N HIS A 4 -14.17 14.61 -21.64
CA HIS A 4 -12.91 15.09 -22.24
C HIS A 4 -12.76 16.61 -22.15
N GLU A 5 -13.84 17.37 -22.27
CA GLU A 5 -13.81 18.82 -22.22
C GLU A 5 -13.45 19.29 -20.81
N TRP A 6 -14.07 18.69 -19.79
CA TRP A 6 -13.75 18.97 -18.40
C TRP A 6 -12.27 18.71 -18.10
N LEU A 7 -11.72 17.58 -18.59
CA LEU A 7 -10.29 17.26 -18.44
C LEU A 7 -9.40 18.31 -19.10
N CYS A 8 -9.70 18.73 -20.33
CA CYS A 8 -8.90 19.72 -21.05
C CYS A 8 -8.93 21.12 -20.42
N GLN A 9 -10.00 21.45 -19.70
CA GLN A 9 -10.13 22.74 -19.00
C GLN A 9 -9.42 22.73 -17.64
N ASN A 10 -9.45 21.61 -16.91
CA ASN A 10 -9.04 21.55 -15.50
C ASN A 10 -7.67 20.89 -15.25
N VAL A 11 -7.11 20.16 -16.22
CA VAL A 11 -5.79 19.53 -16.07
C VAL A 11 -4.69 20.48 -16.57
N PRO A 12 -3.67 20.79 -15.75
CA PRO A 12 -2.56 21.66 -16.14
C PRO A 12 -1.56 20.89 -17.03
N MET A 13 -1.94 20.67 -18.29
CA MET A 13 -1.14 20.00 -19.32
C MET A 13 -1.42 20.65 -20.68
N ASP A 14 -0.54 20.42 -21.66
CA ASP A 14 -0.80 20.80 -23.05
C ASP A 14 -2.13 20.18 -23.53
N LYS A 15 -3.09 21.07 -23.84
CA LYS A 15 -4.44 20.71 -24.23
C LYS A 15 -4.49 19.98 -25.58
N LYS A 16 -3.57 20.29 -26.50
CA LYS A 16 -3.50 19.64 -27.82
C LYS A 16 -3.07 18.19 -27.66
N VAL A 17 -1.99 17.97 -26.89
CA VAL A 17 -1.48 16.62 -26.60
C VAL A 17 -2.54 15.78 -25.86
N LEU A 18 -3.16 16.37 -24.83
CA LEU A 18 -4.19 15.67 -24.06
C LEU A 18 -5.39 15.29 -24.94
N ARG A 19 -5.85 16.18 -25.82
CA ARG A 19 -6.94 15.88 -26.78
C ARG A 19 -6.59 14.75 -27.73
N LEU A 20 -5.36 14.73 -28.27
CA LEU A 20 -4.91 13.64 -29.15
C LEU A 20 -4.91 12.30 -28.42
N TRP A 21 -4.47 12.27 -27.16
CA TRP A 21 -4.48 11.06 -26.35
C TRP A 21 -5.88 10.58 -25.97
N LEU A 22 -6.81 11.50 -25.71
CA LEU A 22 -8.19 11.17 -25.37
C LEU A 22 -9.01 10.70 -26.58
N LYS A 23 -8.70 11.24 -27.77
CA LYS A 23 -9.33 10.85 -29.05
C LYS A 23 -8.72 9.60 -29.67
N ALA A 24 -7.57 9.13 -29.18
CA ALA A 24 -6.96 7.90 -29.64
C ALA A 24 -7.93 6.74 -29.39
N GLY A 25 -8.51 6.22 -30.48
CA GLY A 25 -9.47 5.12 -30.45
C GLY A 25 -8.84 3.81 -29.98
N VAL A 26 -9.68 2.77 -29.88
CA VAL A 26 -9.27 1.41 -29.55
C VAL A 26 -9.35 0.56 -30.82
N ILE A 27 -8.33 -0.25 -31.07
CA ILE A 27 -8.41 -1.32 -32.08
C ILE A 27 -8.73 -2.61 -31.34
N ASP A 28 -9.93 -3.14 -31.54
CA ASP A 28 -10.32 -4.47 -31.05
C ASP A 28 -10.65 -5.37 -32.25
N ARG A 29 -10.10 -6.59 -32.27
CA ARG A 29 -10.27 -7.57 -33.35
C ARG A 29 -10.16 -6.96 -34.77
N ARG A 30 -9.14 -6.11 -34.98
CA ARG A 30 -8.85 -5.37 -36.24
C ARG A 30 -9.87 -4.29 -36.64
N HIS A 31 -10.85 -3.97 -35.79
CA HIS A 31 -11.79 -2.88 -36.01
C HIS A 31 -11.40 -1.67 -35.16
N PHE A 32 -11.34 -0.50 -35.79
CA PHE A 32 -11.10 0.76 -35.09
C PHE A 32 -12.41 1.29 -34.50
N MET A 33 -12.41 1.53 -33.20
CA MET A 33 -13.50 2.16 -32.45
C MET A 33 -13.04 3.51 -31.95
N ALA A 34 -13.69 4.59 -32.38
CA ALA A 34 -13.42 5.93 -31.85
C ALA A 34 -13.78 5.98 -30.34
N THR A 35 -12.96 6.67 -29.55
CA THR A 35 -13.22 6.85 -28.12
C THR A 35 -13.90 8.18 -27.89
N GLU A 36 -15.22 8.18 -27.67
CA GLU A 36 -16.00 9.39 -27.44
C GLU A 36 -15.98 9.85 -25.96
N ALA A 37 -15.70 8.94 -25.02
CA ALA A 37 -15.63 9.26 -23.59
C ALA A 37 -14.67 8.35 -22.80
N GLY A 38 -14.06 8.88 -21.73
CA GLY A 38 -13.11 8.14 -20.90
C GLY A 38 -11.64 8.30 -21.31
N THR A 39 -10.75 7.60 -20.61
CA THR A 39 -9.31 7.59 -20.91
C THR A 39 -8.92 6.19 -21.39
N PRO A 40 -7.95 6.04 -22.31
CA PRO A 40 -7.49 4.73 -22.76
C PRO A 40 -7.07 3.87 -21.57
N GLN A 41 -7.78 2.77 -21.34
CA GLN A 41 -7.55 1.92 -20.17
C GLN A 41 -6.23 1.17 -20.34
N GLY A 42 -5.22 1.55 -19.55
CA GLY A 42 -3.86 1.01 -19.66
C GLY A 42 -2.80 2.04 -20.04
N GLY A 43 -3.19 3.27 -20.41
CA GLY A 43 -2.25 4.37 -20.56
C GLY A 43 -1.62 4.75 -19.22
N ILE A 44 -0.29 4.94 -19.18
CA ILE A 44 0.46 5.30 -17.96
C ILE A 44 -0.11 6.56 -17.29
N ILE A 45 -0.69 7.48 -18.07
CA ILE A 45 -1.27 8.73 -17.59
C ILE A 45 -2.70 8.59 -17.05
N SER A 46 -3.45 7.56 -17.44
CA SER A 46 -4.87 7.40 -17.07
C SER A 46 -5.13 7.48 -15.55
N PRO A 47 -4.32 6.84 -14.67
CA PRO A 47 -4.49 6.99 -13.22
C PRO A 47 -4.25 8.41 -12.71
N CYS A 48 -3.39 9.19 -13.37
CA CYS A 48 -3.14 10.58 -13.01
C CYS A 48 -4.35 11.44 -13.36
N LEU A 49 -4.91 11.27 -14.55
CA LEU A 49 -6.13 11.97 -14.99
C LEU A 49 -7.33 11.62 -14.10
N ALA A 50 -7.50 10.34 -13.73
CA ALA A 50 -8.56 9.93 -12.80
C ALA A 50 -8.39 10.54 -11.39
N ASN A 51 -7.15 10.73 -10.93
CA ASN A 51 -6.91 11.43 -9.67
C ASN A 51 -7.16 12.94 -9.77
N ALA A 52 -6.87 13.55 -10.92
CA ALA A 52 -7.15 14.96 -11.18
C ALA A 52 -8.66 15.22 -11.24
N THR A 53 -9.44 14.32 -11.85
CA THR A 53 -10.90 14.46 -11.95
C THR A 53 -11.59 14.43 -10.60
N LEU A 54 -11.18 13.48 -9.75
CA LEU A 54 -11.74 13.34 -8.40
C LEU A 54 -11.09 14.27 -7.37
N ASN A 55 -10.14 15.11 -7.80
CA ASN A 55 -9.54 16.09 -6.91
C ASN A 55 -10.57 17.19 -6.56
N GLY A 56 -10.48 17.70 -5.33
CA GLY A 56 -11.41 18.71 -4.83
C GLY A 56 -12.70 18.16 -4.20
N LEU A 57 -13.00 16.85 -4.33
CA LEU A 57 -14.20 16.25 -3.72
C LEU A 57 -14.27 16.53 -2.21
N GLU A 58 -13.17 16.32 -1.47
CA GLU A 58 -13.13 16.60 -0.03
C GLU A 58 -13.28 18.09 0.30
N LYS A 59 -12.55 18.97 -0.41
CA LYS A 59 -12.54 20.42 -0.13
C LYS A 59 -13.90 21.05 -0.45
N GLN A 60 -14.48 20.71 -1.60
CA GLN A 60 -15.75 21.26 -2.04
C GLN A 60 -16.92 20.73 -1.20
N LEU A 61 -16.91 19.44 -0.84
CA LEU A 61 -17.94 18.86 0.04
C LEU A 61 -17.92 19.53 1.42
N LYS A 62 -16.74 19.67 2.03
CA LYS A 62 -16.60 20.36 3.32
C LYS A 62 -17.03 21.83 3.23
N GLY A 63 -16.69 22.52 2.14
CA GLY A 63 -17.08 23.92 1.93
C GLY A 63 -18.58 24.10 1.67
N HIS A 64 -19.25 23.11 1.07
CA HIS A 64 -20.71 23.10 0.91
C HIS A 64 -21.40 22.90 2.25
N LEU A 65 -20.99 21.87 3.00
CA LEU A 65 -21.53 21.58 4.33
C LEU A 65 -21.28 22.72 5.32
N ALA A 66 -20.09 23.31 5.30
CA ALA A 66 -19.77 24.45 6.17
C ALA A 66 -20.68 25.65 5.90
N ARG A 67 -20.95 25.98 4.62
CA ARG A 67 -21.87 27.09 4.26
C ARG A 67 -23.31 26.82 4.67
N LYS A 68 -23.78 25.58 4.52
CA LYS A 68 -25.16 25.21 4.86
C LYS A 68 -25.40 25.12 6.38
N LEU A 69 -24.38 24.69 7.12
CA LEU A 69 -24.44 24.54 8.59
C LEU A 69 -23.95 25.78 9.35
N ALA A 70 -23.48 26.82 8.66
CA ALA A 70 -22.98 28.08 9.24
C ALA A 70 -23.99 28.85 10.11
N GLY A 71 -25.28 28.46 10.10
CA GLY A 71 -26.32 29.03 10.97
C GLY A 71 -26.57 28.26 12.27
N THR A 72 -25.93 27.11 12.47
CA THR A 72 -26.00 26.33 13.72
C THR A 72 -24.68 26.45 14.45
N ASN A 73 -24.68 26.68 15.77
CA ASN A 73 -23.48 26.68 16.65
C ASN A 73 -22.75 25.30 16.69
N ALA A 74 -23.00 24.43 15.73
CA ALA A 74 -22.35 23.16 15.54
C ALA A 74 -21.00 23.38 14.86
N ASP A 75 -19.97 23.42 15.71
CA ASP A 75 -18.64 22.83 15.51
C ASP A 75 -18.50 22.07 14.17
N THR A 76 -17.50 22.46 13.35
CA THR A 76 -17.28 22.01 11.95
C THR A 76 -17.91 20.65 11.58
N PRO A 77 -18.64 20.54 10.46
CA PRO A 77 -19.33 19.30 10.08
C PRO A 77 -18.38 18.11 10.18
N ARG A 78 -18.72 17.12 11.01
CA ARG A 78 -17.95 15.90 11.27
C ARG A 78 -18.01 14.93 10.08
N VAL A 79 -17.64 15.43 8.90
CA VAL A 79 -17.60 14.71 7.65
C VAL A 79 -16.15 14.55 7.22
N HIS A 80 -15.75 13.30 7.01
CA HIS A 80 -14.42 12.96 6.55
C HIS A 80 -14.51 12.14 5.26
N VAL A 81 -13.64 12.48 4.32
CA VAL A 81 -13.51 11.77 3.05
C VAL A 81 -12.18 11.04 3.05
N VAL A 82 -12.20 9.75 2.73
CA VAL A 82 -11.01 8.95 2.49
C VAL A 82 -11.10 8.40 1.07
N ARG A 83 -10.19 8.83 0.19
CA ARG A 83 -10.15 8.41 -1.21
C ARG A 83 -8.89 7.62 -1.52
N TYR A 84 -9.04 6.55 -2.30
CA TYR A 84 -7.97 5.77 -2.90
C TYR A 84 -8.30 5.54 -4.37
N ALA A 85 -7.62 6.28 -5.26
CA ALA A 85 -7.97 6.31 -6.69
C ALA A 85 -9.46 6.65 -6.90
N ASP A 86 -10.21 5.73 -7.49
CA ASP A 86 -11.66 5.79 -7.75
C ASP A 86 -12.52 5.38 -6.55
N ASP A 87 -12.00 4.51 -5.68
CA ASP A 87 -12.71 4.08 -4.46
C ASP A 87 -12.62 5.15 -3.36
N PHE A 88 -13.74 5.53 -2.76
CA PHE A 88 -13.75 6.44 -1.61
C PHE A 88 -14.78 6.06 -0.55
N ILE A 89 -14.56 6.54 0.66
CA ILE A 89 -15.46 6.43 1.81
C ILE A 89 -15.74 7.84 2.31
N ILE A 90 -17.00 8.11 2.61
CA ILE A 90 -17.43 9.31 3.32
C ILE A 90 -18.03 8.88 4.65
N THR A 91 -17.49 9.40 5.74
CA THR A 91 -18.04 9.17 7.09
C THR A 91 -18.77 10.41 7.55
N ALA A 92 -19.93 10.25 8.17
CA ALA A 92 -20.70 11.30 8.80
C ALA A 92 -21.18 10.88 10.19
N ALA A 93 -21.71 11.84 10.96
CA ALA A 93 -22.29 11.58 12.26
C ALA A 93 -23.66 10.86 12.19
N THR A 94 -24.46 11.18 11.17
CA THR A 94 -25.85 10.71 11.02
C THR A 94 -26.08 10.12 9.64
N LYS A 95 -27.11 9.26 9.51
CA LYS A 95 -27.44 8.58 8.25
C LYS A 95 -28.16 9.54 7.29
N GLU A 96 -28.99 10.39 7.86
CA GLU A 96 -29.78 11.42 7.20
C GLU A 96 -28.85 12.38 6.45
N LEU A 97 -27.79 12.86 7.11
CA LEU A 97 -26.78 13.70 6.45
C LEU A 97 -26.10 13.01 5.25
N LEU A 98 -25.87 11.70 5.32
CA LEU A 98 -25.29 10.96 4.18
C LEU A 98 -26.27 10.83 3.02
N THR A 99 -27.54 10.56 3.34
CA THR A 99 -28.56 10.21 2.36
C THR A 99 -29.12 11.45 1.67
N ASP A 100 -29.38 12.50 2.46
CA ASP A 100 -30.12 13.67 1.99
C ASP A 100 -29.18 14.75 1.43
N GLU A 101 -27.94 14.82 1.94
CA GLU A 101 -27.01 15.88 1.55
C GLU A 101 -25.81 15.36 0.77
N VAL A 102 -25.10 14.36 1.32
CA VAL A 102 -23.81 13.94 0.77
C VAL A 102 -23.99 13.20 -0.57
N ILE A 103 -24.92 12.25 -0.65
CA ILE A 103 -25.13 11.48 -1.89
C ILE A 103 -25.56 12.39 -3.05
N PRO A 104 -26.62 13.22 -2.93
CA PRO A 104 -27.04 14.10 -4.03
C PRO A 104 -25.95 15.08 -4.45
N TRP A 105 -25.20 15.62 -3.50
CA TRP A 105 -24.09 16.52 -3.80
C TRP A 105 -22.95 15.81 -4.54
N VAL A 106 -22.60 14.59 -4.14
CA VAL A 106 -21.57 13.79 -4.81
C VAL A 106 -22.02 13.39 -6.22
N GLU A 107 -23.30 13.06 -6.41
CA GLU A 107 -23.87 12.78 -7.74
C GLU A 107 -23.75 13.98 -8.67
N GLN A 108 -24.13 15.18 -8.20
CA GLN A 108 -23.95 16.41 -8.97
C GLN A 108 -22.46 16.67 -9.28
N PHE A 109 -21.58 16.51 -8.29
CA PHE A 109 -20.15 16.70 -8.47
C PHE A 109 -19.58 15.76 -9.54
N LEU A 110 -20.01 14.50 -9.55
CA LEU A 110 -19.53 13.50 -10.51
C LEU A 110 -20.17 13.67 -11.88
N SER A 111 -21.44 14.06 -11.95
CA SER A 111 -22.18 14.30 -13.19
C SER A 111 -21.50 15.36 -14.08
N ILE A 112 -21.08 16.49 -13.50
CA ILE A 112 -20.31 17.54 -14.20
C ILE A 112 -19.03 16.98 -14.85
N ARG A 113 -18.45 15.93 -14.26
CA ARG A 113 -17.20 15.30 -14.70
C ARG A 113 -17.44 14.10 -15.64
N GLY A 114 -18.70 13.78 -15.96
CA GLY A 114 -19.08 12.62 -16.76
C GLY A 114 -18.93 11.28 -16.02
N VAL A 115 -18.93 11.28 -14.70
CA VAL A 115 -18.84 10.05 -13.90
C VAL A 115 -20.14 9.87 -13.14
N SER A 116 -20.61 8.63 -13.04
CA SER A 116 -21.80 8.28 -12.25
C SER A 116 -21.43 7.41 -11.06
N LEU A 117 -22.20 7.53 -9.99
CA LEU A 117 -22.13 6.60 -8.88
C LEU A 117 -22.76 5.27 -9.27
N SER A 118 -22.10 4.18 -8.92
CA SER A 118 -22.66 2.84 -9.07
C SER A 118 -23.53 2.54 -7.85
N GLN A 119 -24.85 2.60 -8.02
CA GLN A 119 -25.80 2.35 -6.93
C GLN A 119 -25.59 0.96 -6.28
N GLU A 120 -25.22 -0.05 -7.07
CA GLU A 120 -24.92 -1.40 -6.56
C GLU A 120 -23.70 -1.45 -5.63
N LYS A 121 -22.74 -0.53 -5.80
CA LYS A 121 -21.52 -0.47 -4.98
C LYS A 121 -21.69 0.45 -3.78
N THR A 122 -22.58 1.43 -3.87
CA THR A 122 -22.81 2.40 -2.80
C THR A 122 -23.62 1.74 -1.69
N GLN A 123 -22.98 1.53 -0.55
CA GLN A 123 -23.64 0.95 0.63
C GLN A 123 -23.50 1.88 1.83
N ILE A 124 -24.63 2.27 2.42
CA ILE A 124 -24.65 2.97 3.70
C ILE A 124 -24.64 1.91 4.81
N THR A 125 -23.60 1.91 5.64
CA THR A 125 -23.46 0.96 6.75
C THR A 125 -23.04 1.67 8.02
N HIS A 126 -23.51 1.16 9.15
CA HIS A 126 -23.05 1.64 10.45
C HIS A 126 -21.71 0.99 10.85
N ILE A 127 -20.83 1.74 11.51
CA ILE A 127 -19.48 1.28 11.87
C ILE A 127 -19.47 0.02 12.76
N LEU A 128 -20.56 -0.26 13.48
CA LEU A 128 -20.73 -1.47 14.29
C LEU A 128 -21.01 -2.74 13.47
N GLN A 129 -21.66 -2.60 12.33
CA GLN A 129 -21.82 -3.67 11.34
C GLN A 129 -20.51 -3.86 10.57
N GLY A 130 -19.87 -2.73 10.24
CA GLY A 130 -18.60 -2.65 9.55
C GLY A 130 -18.75 -2.70 8.03
N PHE A 131 -17.70 -2.29 7.32
CA PHE A 131 -17.67 -2.21 5.86
C PHE A 131 -16.33 -2.72 5.31
N ASP A 132 -16.33 -3.13 4.04
CA ASP A 132 -15.15 -3.56 3.34
C ASP A 132 -14.57 -2.43 2.47
N PHE A 133 -13.27 -2.17 2.59
CA PHE A 133 -12.54 -1.19 1.77
C PHE A 133 -11.10 -1.65 1.54
N LEU A 134 -10.62 -1.61 0.29
CA LEU A 134 -9.27 -2.05 -0.12
C LEU A 134 -8.88 -3.46 0.36
N GLY A 135 -9.86 -4.36 0.48
CA GLY A 135 -9.66 -5.73 0.97
C GLY A 135 -9.53 -5.86 2.49
N TRP A 136 -9.84 -4.80 3.24
CA TRP A 136 -9.96 -4.80 4.69
C TRP A 136 -11.39 -4.55 5.13
N ASN A 137 -11.81 -5.25 6.16
CA ASN A 137 -13.04 -5.00 6.90
C ASN A 137 -12.75 -4.08 8.09
N PHE A 138 -13.44 -2.95 8.14
CA PHE A 138 -13.39 -1.98 9.23
C PHE A 138 -14.62 -2.15 10.08
N ARG A 139 -14.45 -2.53 11.36
CA ARG A 139 -15.57 -2.71 12.29
C ARG A 139 -15.20 -2.26 13.70
N LYS A 140 -16.09 -1.50 14.33
CA LYS A 140 -15.99 -1.13 15.74
C LYS A 140 -16.63 -2.20 16.59
N TYR A 141 -15.87 -2.73 17.54
CA TYR A 141 -16.30 -3.77 18.45
C TYR A 141 -16.59 -3.15 19.81
N VAL A 142 -17.81 -3.39 20.30
CA VAL A 142 -18.21 -3.07 21.66
C VAL A 142 -17.83 -4.25 22.55
N PRO A 143 -16.90 -4.07 23.49
CA PRO A 143 -16.56 -5.14 24.42
C PRO A 143 -17.73 -5.39 25.39
N LYS A 144 -17.87 -6.62 25.85
CA LYS A 144 -18.91 -7.01 26.83
C LYS A 144 -18.68 -6.40 28.23
N SER A 145 -17.46 -5.98 28.53
CA SER A 145 -17.09 -5.42 29.83
C SER A 145 -17.25 -3.90 29.83
N PRO A 146 -17.90 -3.30 30.85
CA PRO A 146 -18.11 -1.86 30.94
C PRO A 146 -16.81 -1.07 31.10
N TYR A 147 -15.74 -1.71 31.62
CA TYR A 147 -14.43 -1.09 31.79
C TYR A 147 -13.59 -1.01 30.52
N ARG A 148 -14.01 -1.69 29.44
CA ARG A 148 -13.26 -1.71 28.18
C ARG A 148 -13.86 -0.72 27.20
N ARG A 149 -13.02 0.15 26.65
CA ARG A 149 -13.42 1.07 25.58
C ARG A 149 -13.67 0.32 24.28
N THR A 150 -14.61 0.83 23.50
CA THR A 150 -14.88 0.38 22.13
C THR A 150 -13.62 0.51 21.27
N LYS A 151 -13.32 -0.50 20.44
CA LYS A 151 -12.11 -0.52 19.61
C LYS A 151 -12.46 -0.76 18.15
N LEU A 152 -11.84 0.02 17.26
CA LEU A 152 -11.87 -0.22 15.82
C LEU A 152 -10.83 -1.28 15.48
N PHE A 153 -11.26 -2.37 14.85
CA PHE A 153 -10.35 -3.34 14.27
C PHE A 153 -10.47 -3.34 12.75
N THR A 154 -9.32 -3.24 12.11
CA THR A 154 -9.15 -3.45 10.67
C THR A 154 -8.66 -4.86 10.46
N LYS A 155 -9.47 -5.72 9.84
CA LYS A 155 -9.13 -7.13 9.57
C LYS A 155 -9.14 -7.36 8.05
N PRO A 156 -8.43 -8.37 7.50
CA PRO A 156 -8.63 -8.75 6.11
C PRO A 156 -10.10 -9.13 5.86
N SER A 157 -10.69 -8.68 4.76
CA SER A 157 -12.10 -8.95 4.46
C SER A 157 -12.32 -10.43 4.13
N LYS A 158 -13.52 -10.95 4.44
CA LYS A 158 -13.85 -12.36 4.18
C LYS A 158 -13.73 -12.70 2.69
N LYS A 159 -14.17 -11.78 1.81
CA LYS A 159 -14.05 -11.91 0.35
C LYS A 159 -12.59 -12.01 -0.07
N ASN A 160 -11.72 -11.14 0.43
CA ASN A 160 -10.29 -11.16 0.10
C ASN A 160 -9.61 -12.46 0.58
N ILE A 161 -9.89 -12.89 1.82
CA ILE A 161 -9.38 -14.16 2.38
C ILE A 161 -9.80 -15.35 1.50
N SER A 162 -11.07 -15.38 1.08
CA SER A 162 -11.61 -16.45 0.24
C SER A 162 -10.95 -16.48 -1.14
N THR A 163 -10.84 -15.32 -1.81
CA THR A 163 -10.17 -15.20 -3.11
C THR A 163 -8.70 -15.60 -3.04
N PHE A 164 -7.99 -15.18 -1.99
CA PHE A 164 -6.60 -15.56 -1.75
C PHE A 164 -6.45 -17.07 -1.56
N TYR A 165 -7.27 -17.67 -0.68
CA TYR A 165 -7.22 -19.11 -0.44
C TYR A 165 -7.58 -19.90 -1.71
N ARG A 166 -8.53 -19.42 -2.52
CA ARG A 166 -8.86 -20.02 -3.81
C ARG A 166 -7.66 -20.01 -4.74
N LYS A 167 -6.97 -18.87 -4.89
CA LYS A 167 -5.75 -18.77 -5.69
C LYS A 167 -4.67 -19.76 -5.23
N VAL A 168 -4.44 -19.88 -3.92
CA VAL A 168 -3.49 -20.85 -3.36
C VAL A 168 -3.92 -22.29 -3.65
N ARG A 169 -5.21 -22.58 -3.48
CA ARG A 169 -5.80 -23.89 -3.78
C ARG A 169 -5.62 -24.27 -5.24
N ASP A 170 -5.82 -23.32 -6.15
CA ASP A 170 -5.73 -23.57 -7.59
C ASP A 170 -4.28 -23.82 -8.01
N ILE A 171 -3.30 -23.11 -7.42
CA ILE A 171 -1.86 -23.40 -7.59
C ILE A 171 -1.52 -24.81 -7.12
N VAL A 172 -2.03 -25.23 -5.95
CA VAL A 172 -1.76 -26.59 -5.45
C VAL A 172 -2.47 -27.66 -6.29
N ARG A 173 -3.66 -27.37 -6.83
CA ARG A 173 -4.39 -28.32 -7.70
C ARG A 173 -3.71 -28.51 -9.05
N SER A 174 -3.22 -27.43 -9.67
CA SER A 174 -2.51 -27.49 -10.96
C SER A 174 -1.07 -28.02 -10.85
N SER A 175 -0.58 -28.28 -9.64
CA SER A 175 0.81 -28.72 -9.38
C SER A 175 1.06 -30.22 -9.59
N GLY A 176 0.21 -30.93 -10.33
CA GLY A 176 0.28 -32.39 -10.50
C GLY A 176 1.67 -32.92 -10.88
N ALA A 177 2.32 -32.29 -11.86
CA ALA A 177 3.68 -32.66 -12.30
C ALA A 177 4.81 -32.01 -11.47
N LEU A 178 4.54 -30.90 -10.76
CA LEU A 178 5.60 -30.08 -10.13
C LEU A 178 6.34 -30.82 -9.02
N THR A 179 7.62 -30.56 -8.90
CA THR A 179 8.42 -30.95 -7.74
C THR A 179 8.00 -30.18 -6.49
N GLN A 180 8.38 -30.69 -5.32
CA GLN A 180 8.14 -29.98 -4.06
C GLN A 180 8.79 -28.60 -4.05
N GLU A 181 10.02 -28.49 -4.58
CA GLU A 181 10.77 -27.25 -4.62
C GLU A 181 10.05 -26.19 -5.48
N GLU A 182 9.62 -26.56 -6.68
CA GLU A 182 8.90 -25.65 -7.58
C GLU A 182 7.56 -25.21 -6.98
N LEU A 183 6.84 -26.11 -6.30
CA LEU A 183 5.60 -25.76 -5.62
C LEU A 183 5.85 -24.72 -4.52
N ILE A 184 6.90 -24.90 -3.71
CA ILE A 184 7.31 -23.91 -2.69
C ILE A 184 7.71 -22.60 -3.37
N GLY A 185 8.45 -22.67 -4.48
CA GLY A 185 8.86 -21.52 -5.28
C GLY A 185 7.68 -20.70 -5.83
N ARG A 186 6.59 -21.35 -6.24
CA ARG A 186 5.36 -20.69 -6.71
C ARG A 186 4.50 -20.14 -5.57
N LEU A 187 4.40 -20.86 -4.45
CA LEU A 187 3.57 -20.46 -3.31
C LEU A 187 4.20 -19.31 -2.52
N ASN A 188 5.50 -19.35 -2.25
CA ASN A 188 6.17 -18.41 -1.36
C ASN A 188 6.00 -16.92 -1.76
N PRO A 189 6.15 -16.52 -3.03
CA PRO A 189 5.90 -15.14 -3.46
C PRO A 189 4.45 -14.70 -3.21
N VAL A 190 3.48 -15.59 -3.48
CA VAL A 190 2.06 -15.32 -3.28
C VAL A 190 1.73 -15.15 -1.79
N LEU A 191 2.19 -16.08 -0.95
CA LEU A 191 1.99 -16.03 0.50
C LEU A 191 2.66 -14.80 1.11
N ARG A 192 3.91 -14.53 0.74
CA ARG A 192 4.68 -13.39 1.24
C ARG A 192 4.07 -12.05 0.82
N GLY A 193 3.67 -11.92 -0.44
CA GLY A 193 3.04 -10.70 -0.96
C GLY A 193 1.75 -10.37 -0.21
N TRP A 194 0.89 -11.37 -0.04
CA TRP A 194 -0.37 -11.20 0.68
C TRP A 194 -0.15 -10.89 2.17
N ALA A 195 0.77 -11.60 2.84
CA ALA A 195 1.11 -11.31 4.23
C ALA A 195 1.69 -9.90 4.42
N GLN A 196 2.54 -9.44 3.49
CA GLN A 196 3.11 -8.10 3.56
C GLN A 196 2.05 -7.02 3.34
N TYR A 197 1.08 -7.24 2.44
CA TYR A 197 -0.04 -6.34 2.22
C TYR A 197 -0.90 -6.20 3.48
N HIS A 198 -1.25 -7.33 4.11
CA HIS A 198 -2.07 -7.35 5.33
C HIS A 198 -1.28 -7.17 6.64
N SER A 199 0.03 -6.94 6.59
CA SER A 199 0.87 -6.77 7.79
C SER A 199 0.52 -5.53 8.62
N GLN A 200 -0.23 -4.59 8.04
CA GLN A 200 -0.70 -3.39 8.74
C GLN A 200 -2.03 -3.61 9.48
N ALA A 201 -2.79 -4.63 9.08
CA ALA A 201 -4.08 -4.96 9.66
C ALA A 201 -3.93 -5.91 10.86
N VAL A 202 -5.00 -6.06 11.64
CA VAL A 202 -5.13 -7.06 12.70
C VAL A 202 -5.36 -8.43 12.06
N ALA A 203 -4.29 -9.01 11.51
CA ALA A 203 -4.39 -10.19 10.65
C ALA A 203 -3.84 -11.49 11.29
N LYS A 204 -3.26 -11.46 12.50
CA LYS A 204 -2.57 -12.62 13.09
C LYS A 204 -3.44 -13.88 13.20
N ALA A 205 -4.67 -13.73 13.69
CA ALA A 205 -5.63 -14.83 13.80
C ALA A 205 -6.02 -15.37 12.41
N THR A 206 -6.21 -14.49 11.44
CA THR A 206 -6.49 -14.85 10.05
C THR A 206 -5.31 -15.60 9.42
N PHE A 207 -4.07 -15.14 9.67
CA PHE A 207 -2.85 -15.79 9.19
C PHE A 207 -2.75 -17.22 9.73
N LYS A 208 -2.93 -17.41 11.04
CA LYS A 208 -2.93 -18.75 11.65
C LYS A 208 -4.01 -19.66 11.05
N LYS A 209 -5.22 -19.13 10.84
CA LYS A 209 -6.30 -19.89 10.20
C LYS A 209 -5.93 -20.30 8.76
N LEU A 210 -5.35 -19.40 7.99
CA LEU A 210 -4.93 -19.68 6.62
C LEU A 210 -3.76 -20.67 6.56
N ASP A 211 -2.76 -20.53 7.41
CA ASP A 211 -1.65 -21.48 7.52
C ASP A 211 -2.18 -22.89 7.80
N ASN A 212 -3.14 -23.04 8.72
CA ASN A 212 -3.79 -24.33 8.99
C ASN A 212 -4.52 -24.89 7.75
N LEU A 213 -5.28 -24.07 7.02
CA LEU A 213 -5.99 -24.52 5.82
C LEU A 213 -5.01 -24.93 4.71
N ILE A 214 -3.94 -24.18 4.52
CA ILE A 214 -2.88 -24.46 3.56
C ILE A 214 -2.14 -25.74 3.95
N PHE A 215 -1.87 -25.94 5.24
CA PHE A 215 -1.27 -27.16 5.76
C PHE A 215 -2.10 -28.40 5.38
N TRP A 216 -3.41 -28.39 5.63
CA TRP A 216 -4.30 -29.49 5.24
C TRP A 216 -4.41 -29.69 3.74
N LEU A 217 -4.35 -28.61 2.96
CA LEU A 217 -4.31 -28.67 1.50
C LEU A 217 -3.04 -29.36 1.00
N LEU A 218 -1.87 -29.00 1.54
CA LEU A 218 -0.58 -29.60 1.20
C LEU A 218 -0.48 -31.05 1.66
N ARG A 219 -1.05 -31.39 2.82
CA ARG A 219 -1.14 -32.77 3.30
C ARG A 219 -1.94 -33.65 2.35
N ARG A 220 -3.07 -33.14 1.83
CA ARG A 220 -3.86 -33.84 0.79
C ARG A 220 -3.11 -33.97 -0.53
N TRP A 221 -2.38 -32.93 -0.92
CA TRP A 221 -1.51 -32.98 -2.10
C TRP A 221 -0.45 -34.06 -1.97
N ALA A 222 0.24 -34.14 -0.83
CA ALA A 222 1.27 -35.12 -0.56
C ALA A 222 0.73 -36.57 -0.60
N LYS A 223 -0.42 -36.83 0.04
CA LYS A 223 -1.10 -38.13 -0.01
C LYS A 223 -1.49 -38.54 -1.44
N ARG A 224 -2.00 -37.60 -2.24
CA ARG A 224 -2.42 -37.88 -3.63
C ARG A 224 -1.25 -38.30 -4.54
N ARG A 225 -0.04 -37.77 -4.30
CA ARG A 225 1.14 -38.14 -5.11
C ARG A 225 1.64 -39.55 -4.87
N HIS A 226 1.31 -40.15 -3.73
CA HIS A 226 1.80 -41.47 -3.34
C HIS A 226 0.64 -42.36 -2.88
N PRO A 227 -0.29 -42.72 -3.78
CA PRO A 227 -1.48 -43.49 -3.41
C PRO A 227 -1.14 -44.88 -2.84
N LYS A 228 -0.01 -45.45 -3.26
CA LYS A 228 0.48 -46.78 -2.82
C LYS A 228 1.37 -46.74 -1.56
N LYS A 229 1.64 -45.57 -0.98
CA LYS A 229 2.51 -45.45 0.21
C LYS A 229 1.67 -45.08 1.43
N LEU A 230 2.15 -45.51 2.60
CA LEU A 230 1.56 -45.12 3.88
C LEU A 230 1.60 -43.60 4.06
N ALA A 231 0.59 -43.05 4.73
CA ALA A 231 0.50 -41.62 5.00
C ALA A 231 1.70 -41.11 5.82
N THR A 232 2.23 -41.93 6.74
CA THR A 232 3.43 -41.66 7.55
C THR A 232 4.67 -41.44 6.69
N TRP A 233 4.87 -42.27 5.65
CA TRP A 233 5.98 -42.09 4.72
C TRP A 233 5.87 -40.76 3.97
N SER A 234 4.68 -40.43 3.48
CA SER A 234 4.44 -39.14 2.83
C SER A 234 4.65 -37.96 3.79
N TRP A 235 4.38 -38.12 5.09
CA TRP A 235 4.67 -37.08 6.08
C TRP A 235 6.16 -36.85 6.23
N ASN A 236 6.92 -37.92 6.49
CA ASN A 236 8.36 -37.82 6.72
C ASN A 236 9.12 -37.33 5.47
N LYS A 237 8.59 -37.61 4.27
CA LYS A 237 9.18 -37.15 3.00
C LYS A 237 9.05 -35.65 2.79
N TYR A 238 7.88 -35.07 3.05
CA TYR A 238 7.57 -33.68 2.67
C TYR A 238 7.55 -32.68 3.83
N PHE A 239 7.40 -33.18 5.06
CA PHE A 239 7.29 -32.38 6.26
C PHE A 239 8.44 -32.72 7.21
N HIS A 240 9.13 -31.68 7.69
CA HIS A 240 10.35 -31.82 8.49
C HIS A 240 10.24 -31.07 9.81
N SER A 241 11.07 -31.47 10.77
CA SER A 241 11.27 -30.74 12.02
C SER A 241 12.42 -29.75 11.82
N ILE A 242 12.13 -28.45 11.90
CA ILE A 242 13.12 -27.39 11.62
C ILE A 242 13.07 -26.32 12.72
N GLY A 243 14.16 -26.20 13.47
CA GLY A 243 14.33 -25.17 14.52
C GLY A 243 13.21 -25.22 15.56
N GLY A 244 12.96 -26.41 16.14
CA GLY A 244 11.91 -26.65 17.15
C GLY A 244 10.48 -26.74 16.60
N ARG A 245 10.21 -26.30 15.37
CA ARG A 245 8.90 -26.49 14.73
C ARG A 245 8.80 -27.88 14.12
N LYS A 246 7.71 -28.57 14.41
CA LYS A 246 7.35 -29.85 13.79
C LYS A 246 6.50 -29.62 12.55
N GLN A 247 6.53 -30.58 11.63
CA GLN A 247 5.65 -30.64 10.46
C GLN A 247 5.74 -29.43 9.51
N VAL A 248 6.96 -28.92 9.28
CA VAL A 248 7.20 -27.82 8.34
C VAL A 248 7.31 -28.38 6.92
N PHE A 249 6.44 -27.93 6.02
CA PHE A 249 6.53 -28.28 4.59
C PHE A 249 7.77 -27.61 3.99
N ALA A 250 8.78 -28.41 3.68
CA ALA A 250 10.08 -27.88 3.23
C ALA A 250 10.83 -28.88 2.36
N HIS A 251 11.56 -28.38 1.37
CA HIS A 251 12.42 -29.19 0.51
C HIS A 251 13.88 -29.13 0.98
N PRO A 252 14.53 -30.26 1.31
CA PRO A 252 15.93 -30.29 1.68
C PRO A 252 16.83 -30.07 0.46
N TYR A 253 17.88 -29.26 0.59
CA TYR A 253 18.92 -29.06 -0.43
C TYR A 253 20.29 -28.94 0.23
N ARG A 254 21.36 -29.22 -0.53
CA ARG A 254 22.75 -29.06 -0.05
C ARG A 254 23.21 -27.62 -0.28
N GLY A 255 23.71 -26.98 0.78
CA GLY A 255 24.33 -25.65 0.69
C GLY A 255 25.73 -25.70 0.06
N LYS A 256 26.32 -24.53 -0.20
CA LYS A 256 27.66 -24.42 -0.79
C LYS A 256 28.77 -25.11 0.02
N LYS A 257 28.56 -25.28 1.34
CA LYS A 257 29.49 -25.94 2.27
C LYS A 257 29.09 -27.39 2.61
N GLY A 258 28.22 -28.02 1.82
CA GLY A 258 27.71 -29.38 2.10
C GLY A 258 26.65 -29.46 3.22
N GLU A 259 26.42 -28.35 3.94
CA GLU A 259 25.41 -28.25 4.99
C GLU A 259 23.97 -28.51 4.45
N ARG A 260 23.19 -29.33 5.18
CA ARG A 260 21.79 -29.62 4.81
C ARG A 260 20.90 -28.42 5.16
N LYS A 261 20.38 -27.75 4.13
CA LYS A 261 19.46 -26.61 4.24
C LYS A 261 18.07 -26.99 3.79
N TYR A 262 17.09 -26.16 4.13
CA TYR A 262 15.68 -26.37 3.78
C TYR A 262 15.12 -25.14 3.09
N ARG A 263 14.44 -25.35 1.96
CA ARG A 263 13.54 -24.35 1.38
C ARG A 263 12.18 -24.54 2.01
N GLU A 264 11.86 -23.70 2.98
CA GLU A 264 10.59 -23.77 3.70
C GLU A 264 9.47 -23.04 2.96
N LEU A 265 8.24 -23.52 3.16
CA LEU A 265 7.04 -22.74 2.87
C LEU A 265 6.98 -21.50 3.78
N TYR A 266 6.61 -20.37 3.19
CA TYR A 266 6.41 -19.12 3.92
C TYR A 266 5.22 -19.23 4.88
N GLU A 267 5.48 -19.05 6.17
CA GLU A 267 4.46 -19.06 7.22
C GLU A 267 3.85 -17.66 7.40
N LEU A 268 2.55 -17.52 7.11
CA LEU A 268 1.86 -16.23 7.20
C LEU A 268 1.92 -15.70 8.63
N ALA A 269 1.73 -16.59 9.62
CA ALA A 269 1.75 -16.28 11.03
C ALA A 269 3.12 -15.82 11.55
N LYS A 270 4.23 -16.02 10.84
CA LYS A 270 5.53 -15.42 11.22
C LYS A 270 5.66 -13.95 10.86
N THR A 271 4.78 -13.46 9.99
CA THR A 271 4.82 -12.06 9.57
C THR A 271 4.56 -11.15 10.77
N VAL A 272 5.49 -10.20 10.97
CA VAL A 272 5.39 -9.19 12.03
C VAL A 272 4.37 -8.13 11.61
N ILE A 273 3.42 -7.86 12.50
CA ILE A 273 2.44 -6.79 12.28
C ILE A 273 3.13 -5.44 12.48
N LYS A 274 3.07 -4.58 11.48
CA LYS A 274 3.69 -3.24 11.48
C LYS A 274 2.60 -2.19 11.61
N ARG A 275 2.46 -1.63 12.80
CA ARG A 275 1.53 -0.51 13.04
C ARG A 275 2.13 0.77 12.48
N GLN A 276 1.37 1.47 11.64
CA GLN A 276 1.78 2.76 11.09
C GLN A 276 1.47 3.86 12.11
N LYS A 277 2.39 4.82 12.26
CA LYS A 277 2.13 6.05 13.02
C LYS A 277 1.18 6.93 12.19
N ARG A 278 0.11 7.42 12.82
CA ARG A 278 -0.83 8.34 12.20
C ARG A 278 -0.09 9.64 11.85
N LEU A 279 -0.32 10.14 10.63
CA LEU A 279 0.17 11.45 10.20
C LEU A 279 -0.91 12.50 10.49
N SER A 280 -0.49 13.76 10.63
CA SER A 280 -1.41 14.89 10.74
C SER A 280 -2.21 15.05 9.44
N GLY A 281 -3.47 15.48 9.52
CA GLY A 281 -4.36 15.60 8.35
C GLY A 281 -3.83 16.54 7.26
N GLY A 282 -3.17 17.64 7.64
CA GLY A 282 -2.53 18.57 6.71
C GLY A 282 -1.15 18.14 6.20
N TYR A 283 -0.72 16.90 6.45
CA TYR A 283 0.60 16.46 6.00
C TYR A 283 0.63 16.25 4.48
N HIS A 284 1.45 17.03 3.79
CA HIS A 284 1.68 16.89 2.36
C HIS A 284 3.17 16.60 2.07
N PRO A 285 3.51 15.47 1.41
CA PRO A 285 4.90 15.13 1.10
C PRO A 285 5.64 16.14 0.22
N TYR A 286 4.90 17.00 -0.49
CA TYR A 286 5.46 18.05 -1.33
C TYR A 286 5.25 19.45 -0.74
N ASP A 287 5.00 19.56 0.56
CA ASP A 287 5.07 20.83 1.27
C ASP A 287 6.50 21.04 1.78
N ALA A 288 7.13 22.13 1.34
CA ALA A 288 8.51 22.46 1.69
C ALA A 288 8.69 22.63 3.21
N ALA A 289 7.67 23.14 3.92
CA ALA A 289 7.72 23.29 5.36
C ALA A 289 7.77 21.94 6.11
N LEU A 290 7.32 20.86 5.46
CA LEU A 290 7.22 19.51 6.04
C LEU A 290 8.29 18.55 5.52
N GLU A 291 9.20 18.99 4.67
CA GLU A 291 10.18 18.11 4.00
C GLU A 291 11.12 17.42 5.00
N GLN A 292 11.67 18.17 5.96
CA GLN A 292 12.52 17.62 7.02
C GLN A 292 11.79 16.52 7.82
N LYS A 293 10.51 16.75 8.13
CA LYS A 293 9.65 15.78 8.83
C LYS A 293 9.42 14.54 7.98
N TRP A 294 9.25 14.70 6.66
CA TRP A 294 9.10 13.60 5.72
C TRP A 294 10.37 12.74 5.60
N GLU A 295 11.55 13.37 5.49
CA GLU A 295 12.83 12.67 5.41
C GLU A 295 13.08 11.84 6.68
N LYS A 296 12.84 12.41 7.87
CA LYS A 296 12.95 11.68 9.15
C LYS A 296 12.00 10.49 9.22
N LEU A 297 10.72 10.68 8.85
CA LEU A 297 9.74 9.59 8.81
C LEU A 297 10.13 8.49 7.80
N ARG A 298 10.72 8.86 6.66
CA ARG A 298 11.23 7.91 5.66
C ARG A 298 12.34 7.06 6.25
N VAL A 299 13.35 7.67 6.87
CA VAL A 299 14.46 6.95 7.51
C VAL A 299 13.93 5.96 8.55
N GLN A 300 13.06 6.42 9.45
CA GLN A 300 12.43 5.57 10.47
C GLN A 300 11.67 4.38 9.88
N ARG A 301 10.98 4.56 8.74
CA ARG A 301 10.23 3.49 8.06
C ARG A 301 11.11 2.52 7.27
N MET A 302 12.36 2.90 6.99
CA MET A 302 13.24 2.16 6.08
C MET A 302 14.43 1.53 6.81
N GLN A 303 14.81 2.01 7.99
CA GLN A 303 15.99 1.57 8.76
C GLN A 303 16.08 0.04 9.00
N HIS A 304 14.93 -0.63 9.14
CA HIS A 304 14.86 -2.08 9.35
C HIS A 304 14.91 -2.90 8.05
N LYS A 305 14.82 -2.25 6.88
CA LYS A 305 14.88 -2.94 5.58
C LYS A 305 16.33 -3.12 5.14
N LEU A 306 16.72 -4.37 4.85
CA LEU A 306 18.06 -4.69 4.33
C LEU A 306 18.43 -3.88 3.09
N ARG A 307 17.48 -3.64 2.17
CA ARG A 307 17.70 -2.82 0.97
C ARG A 307 18.12 -1.39 1.33
N PHE A 308 17.49 -0.79 2.32
CA PHE A 308 17.83 0.56 2.76
C PHE A 308 19.20 0.61 3.42
N ARG A 309 19.56 -0.40 4.24
CA ARG A 309 20.90 -0.50 4.82
C ARG A 309 21.99 -0.56 3.75
N LYS A 310 21.78 -1.33 2.68
CA LYS A 310 22.70 -1.35 1.52
C LYS A 310 22.82 0.02 0.82
N GLN A 311 21.71 0.73 0.69
CA GLN A 311 21.69 2.09 0.13
C GLN A 311 22.50 3.07 0.97
N ILE A 312 22.27 3.11 2.29
CA ILE A 312 23.01 3.97 3.22
C ILE A 312 24.50 3.65 3.18
N LEU A 313 24.87 2.36 3.17
CA LEU A 313 26.27 1.96 3.05
C LEU A 313 26.91 2.44 1.74
N SER A 314 26.16 2.41 0.64
CA SER A 314 26.61 2.95 -0.64
C SER A 314 26.83 4.46 -0.60
N LEU A 315 25.94 5.21 0.07
CA LEU A 315 26.09 6.66 0.26
C LEU A 315 27.28 6.99 1.16
N TYR A 316 27.42 6.26 2.28
CA TYR A 316 28.53 6.40 3.21
C TYR A 316 29.89 6.19 2.52
N ARG A 317 30.01 5.11 1.72
CA ARG A 317 31.22 4.85 0.93
C ARG A 317 31.50 5.94 -0.09
N ARG A 318 30.47 6.43 -0.79
CA ARG A 318 30.63 7.53 -1.77
C ARG A 318 31.15 8.80 -1.12
N GLN A 319 30.70 9.11 0.09
CA GLN A 319 31.12 10.29 0.84
C GLN A 319 32.39 10.05 1.68
N LYS A 320 33.07 8.91 1.52
CA LYS A 320 34.23 8.50 2.33
C LYS A 320 33.98 8.56 3.84
N GLY A 321 32.73 8.34 4.25
CA GLY A 321 32.28 8.41 5.64
C GLY A 321 32.08 9.82 6.20
N ASN A 322 32.14 10.87 5.37
CA ASN A 322 32.04 12.26 5.80
C ASN A 322 30.66 12.87 5.51
N CYS A 323 30.27 13.86 6.32
CA CYS A 323 29.08 14.66 6.12
C CYS A 323 29.19 15.52 4.86
N ALA A 324 28.16 15.50 4.01
CA ALA A 324 28.21 16.21 2.72
C ALA A 324 28.31 17.74 2.84
N LEU A 325 27.92 18.30 3.99
CA LEU A 325 27.95 19.73 4.28
C LEU A 325 29.25 20.14 4.99
N CYS A 326 29.51 19.60 6.19
CA CYS A 326 30.63 20.06 7.03
C CYS A 326 31.93 19.28 6.82
N GLY A 327 31.95 18.20 6.04
CA GLY A 327 33.15 17.40 5.76
C GLY A 327 33.65 16.53 6.93
N HIS A 328 33.05 16.64 8.12
CA HIS A 328 33.44 15.85 9.29
C HIS A 328 32.89 14.43 9.22
N ALA A 329 33.57 13.48 9.88
CA ALA A 329 33.19 12.07 9.90
C ALA A 329 31.79 11.84 10.50
N ILE A 330 31.04 10.95 9.87
CA ILE A 330 29.76 10.44 10.38
C ILE A 330 30.06 9.20 11.23
N THR A 331 29.80 9.30 12.52
CA THR A 331 29.93 8.19 13.48
C THR A 331 28.55 7.77 13.99
N ARG A 332 28.52 6.68 14.78
CA ARG A 332 27.29 6.24 15.46
C ARG A 332 26.78 7.26 16.48
N GLU A 333 27.68 8.03 17.08
CA GLU A 333 27.37 9.02 18.11
C GLU A 333 26.80 10.30 17.49
N THR A 334 27.39 10.77 16.39
CA THR A 334 26.89 11.96 15.70
C THR A 334 25.56 11.71 14.98
N GLY A 335 25.27 10.45 14.67
CA GLY A 335 24.13 10.05 13.84
C GLY A 335 24.22 10.60 12.42
N TRP A 336 23.19 10.31 11.63
CA TRP A 336 23.06 10.84 10.26
C TRP A 336 21.59 10.96 9.85
N ASP A 337 21.31 11.95 9.02
CA ASP A 337 20.07 12.11 8.26
C ASP A 337 20.35 11.91 6.77
N ASP A 338 19.37 11.31 6.08
CA ASP A 338 19.41 11.03 4.65
C ASP A 338 18.60 12.08 3.90
N HIS A 339 19.30 12.91 3.13
CA HIS A 339 18.81 14.13 2.53
C HIS A 339 18.81 14.07 1.00
N HIS A 340 17.81 14.68 0.37
CA HIS A 340 17.78 14.89 -1.07
C HIS A 340 18.52 16.15 -1.50
N VAL A 341 19.51 16.03 -2.39
CA VAL A 341 20.30 17.17 -2.91
C VAL A 341 19.41 18.17 -3.62
N ILE A 342 18.63 17.68 -4.59
CA ILE A 342 17.49 18.39 -5.15
C ILE A 342 16.28 17.89 -4.37
N ARG A 343 15.67 18.80 -3.61
CA ARG A 343 14.47 18.56 -2.82
C ARG A 343 13.35 17.98 -3.69
N ARG A 344 12.49 17.14 -3.10
CA ARG A 344 11.40 16.53 -3.90
C ARG A 344 10.36 17.56 -4.32
N VAL A 345 10.20 18.62 -3.53
CA VAL A 345 9.35 19.77 -3.86
C VAL A 345 9.84 20.52 -5.09
N ASP A 346 11.15 20.53 -5.32
CA ASP A 346 11.79 21.19 -6.47
C ASP A 346 11.91 20.24 -7.68
N GLY A 347 11.23 19.09 -7.68
CA GLY A 347 11.27 18.11 -8.77
C GLY A 347 12.36 17.04 -8.66
N GLY A 348 13.08 16.98 -7.54
CA GLY A 348 14.12 16.00 -7.29
C GLY A 348 13.62 14.55 -7.27
N LYS A 349 14.29 13.66 -8.01
CA LYS A 349 13.97 12.22 -8.04
C LYS A 349 14.45 11.52 -6.77
N ASP A 350 13.71 10.53 -6.29
CA ASP A 350 14.14 9.67 -5.15
C ASP A 350 15.12 8.58 -5.62
N THR A 351 16.31 9.00 -6.04
CA THR A 351 17.38 8.12 -6.53
C THR A 351 18.61 8.23 -5.65
N LEU A 352 19.48 7.21 -5.67
CA LEU A 352 20.76 7.24 -4.93
C LEU A 352 21.68 8.38 -5.40
N LYS A 353 21.58 8.78 -6.67
CA LYS A 353 22.34 9.90 -7.22
C LYS A 353 21.89 11.25 -6.66
N ASN A 354 20.64 11.35 -6.20
CA ASN A 354 20.08 12.59 -5.63
C ASN A 354 19.96 12.54 -4.10
N ARG A 355 20.75 11.68 -3.43
CA ARG A 355 20.67 11.51 -1.96
C ARG A 355 22.05 11.61 -1.35
N VAL A 356 22.17 12.21 -0.17
CA VAL A 356 23.41 12.33 0.60
C VAL A 356 23.15 12.14 2.09
N LEU A 357 24.20 11.84 2.85
CA LEU A 357 24.19 11.75 4.30
C LEU A 357 24.72 13.04 4.92
N LEU A 358 24.03 13.52 5.95
CA LEU A 358 24.36 14.73 6.69
C LEU A 358 24.26 14.48 8.19
N HIS A 359 24.97 15.25 9.01
CA HIS A 359 24.67 15.28 10.45
C HIS A 359 23.28 15.89 10.69
N PRO A 360 22.56 15.51 11.76
CA PRO A 360 21.24 16.07 12.08
C PRO A 360 21.20 17.60 12.21
N ASN A 361 22.28 18.20 12.72
CA ASN A 361 22.41 19.66 12.84
C ASN A 361 22.63 20.31 11.46
N CYS A 362 23.51 19.73 10.63
CA CYS A 362 23.74 20.17 9.25
C CYS A 362 22.47 20.06 8.40
N HIS A 363 21.70 18.99 8.60
CA HIS A 363 20.42 18.77 7.93
C HIS A 363 19.40 19.85 8.29
N SER A 364 19.28 20.16 9.58
CA SER A 364 18.38 21.21 10.07
C SER A 364 18.77 22.60 9.54
N LEU A 365 20.07 22.88 9.44
CA LEU A 365 20.61 24.14 8.90
C LEU A 365 20.30 24.32 7.41
N ILE A 366 20.36 23.26 6.60
CA ILE A 366 19.98 23.35 5.17
C ILE A 366 18.49 23.65 5.02
N HIS A 367 17.64 23.01 5.83
CA HIS A 367 16.19 23.25 5.79
C HIS A 367 15.80 24.64 6.30
N SER A 368 16.55 25.22 7.24
CA SER A 368 16.30 26.59 7.71
C SER A 368 16.73 27.66 6.70
N GLN A 369 17.79 27.42 5.93
CA GLN A 369 18.36 28.42 5.02
C GLN A 369 17.60 28.60 3.69
N ARG A 370 16.66 27.70 3.33
CA ARG A 370 15.77 27.75 2.13
C ARG A 370 16.43 28.01 0.76
N LYS A 371 17.76 28.17 0.68
CA LYS A 371 18.55 28.36 -0.54
C LYS A 371 19.26 27.06 -0.93
N GLN A 372 19.69 26.96 -2.19
CA GLN A 372 20.57 25.88 -2.64
C GLN A 372 21.91 25.98 -1.91
N VAL A 373 22.11 25.11 -0.91
CA VAL A 373 23.39 24.98 -0.22
C VAL A 373 24.28 24.04 -1.02
N THR A 374 25.49 24.49 -1.36
CA THR A 374 26.46 23.66 -2.08
C THR A 374 27.02 22.57 -1.17
N LEU A 375 26.71 21.31 -1.49
CA LEU A 375 27.14 20.14 -0.75
C LEU A 375 28.52 19.67 -1.25
N ARG A 376 29.58 20.34 -0.78
CA ARG A 376 30.96 20.17 -1.26
C ARG A 376 31.55 18.78 -1.05
N HIS A 377 31.04 18.02 -0.08
CA HIS A 377 31.53 16.67 0.26
C HIS A 377 30.54 15.56 -0.12
N SER A 378 29.60 15.84 -1.03
CA SER A 378 28.57 14.88 -1.46
C SER A 378 29.10 13.71 -2.30
N GLY A 379 30.26 13.91 -2.93
CA GLY A 379 30.83 12.99 -3.92
C GLY A 379 29.97 12.89 -5.19
N LEU A 380 29.22 13.95 -5.49
CA LEU A 380 28.38 14.13 -6.67
C LEU A 380 28.92 15.22 -7.59
#